data_AF-Q6CHP0-F1
#
_entry.id   AF-Q6CHP0-F1
#
_cell.length_a   1.000
_cell.length_b   1.000
_cell.length_c   1.000
_cell.angle_alpha   90.00
_cell.angle_beta   90.00
_cell.angle_gamma   90.00
#
_symmetry.space_group_name_H-M   'P 1'
#
loop_
_entity.id
_entity.type
_entity.pdbx_description
1 polymer ?
#
loop_
_entity_poly.entity_id
_entity_poly.type
_entity_poly.pdbx_seq_one_letter_code
_entity_poly.pdbx_strand_id
1 'polypeptide(L)'
;MNLFSKSEDGSNTATNASQPDNVTAGAGSAPSTATPAPEGDGTNSQEKTELGKLTAFVKEDPQNTYYIDGEREVARSSVCRNTQQGRTCLQLLISSKVMFQQMQKMNFYCALTDEIGRTDMECKYVP
;
A
#
# COMPACT_ATOMS: atom_id res chain seq x y z
N MET A 1 -17.26 51.12 -28.63
CA MET A 1 -16.19 52.10 -28.34
C MET A 1 -15.75 51.96 -26.89
N ASN A 2 -14.49 52.31 -26.62
CA ASN A 2 -13.71 52.20 -25.38
C ASN A 2 -12.96 50.87 -25.27
N LEU A 3 -11.72 50.68 -25.77
CA LEU A 3 -10.46 51.44 -25.79
C LEU A 3 -9.55 51.21 -24.56
N PHE A 4 -8.38 50.67 -24.91
CA PHE A 4 -7.03 50.79 -24.33
C PHE A 4 -6.51 49.85 -23.23
N SER A 5 -5.37 49.26 -23.60
CA SER A 5 -4.40 48.44 -22.89
C SER A 5 -3.37 49.26 -22.09
N LYS A 6 -2.70 48.54 -21.18
CA LYS A 6 -1.23 48.50 -20.94
C LYS A 6 -0.64 49.27 -19.73
N SER A 7 0.33 48.57 -19.10
CA SER A 7 1.55 48.97 -18.35
C SER A 7 1.63 48.23 -17.01
N GLU A 8 2.49 47.24 -16.74
CA GLU A 8 3.98 47.11 -16.83
C GLU A 8 4.75 48.08 -15.91
N ASP A 9 5.38 47.53 -14.86
CA ASP A 9 6.60 47.95 -14.14
C ASP A 9 6.85 46.88 -13.04
N GLY A 10 8.00 46.25 -12.77
CA GLY A 10 9.40 46.22 -13.22
C GLY A 10 10.07 45.13 -12.35
N SER A 11 10.91 44.22 -12.88
CA SER A 11 12.40 44.31 -12.94
C SER A 11 13.03 44.62 -11.56
N ASN A 12 14.02 43.94 -10.97
CA ASN A 12 15.15 43.11 -11.40
C ASN A 12 15.68 42.35 -10.14
N THR A 13 16.14 41.09 -10.18
CA THR A 13 17.46 40.55 -10.64
C THR A 13 18.61 40.71 -9.62
N ALA A 14 19.42 39.63 -9.55
CA ALA A 14 20.72 39.44 -8.87
C ALA A 14 20.61 38.79 -7.46
N THR A 15 21.42 37.82 -7.05
CA THR A 15 22.80 37.53 -7.45
C THR A 15 23.17 36.07 -7.09
N ASN A 16 23.89 35.43 -8.01
CA ASN A 16 24.62 34.17 -7.86
C ASN A 16 25.94 34.40 -7.10
N ALA A 17 26.26 33.58 -6.10
CA ALA A 17 27.64 33.38 -5.63
C ALA A 17 27.81 31.99 -5.01
N SER A 18 28.71 31.22 -5.60
CA SER A 18 29.22 29.92 -5.16
C SER A 18 30.26 30.04 -4.04
N GLN A 19 30.41 29.00 -3.20
CA GLN A 19 31.66 28.41 -2.61
C GLN A 19 31.36 27.63 -1.29
N PRO A 20 32.25 26.77 -0.75
CA PRO A 20 32.45 25.37 -1.15
C PRO A 20 32.41 24.36 0.04
N ASP A 21 32.48 23.08 -0.32
CA ASP A 21 33.02 21.91 0.41
C ASP A 21 33.04 21.88 1.95
N ASN A 22 32.20 21.00 2.53
CA ASN A 22 32.52 20.36 3.80
C ASN A 22 32.29 18.84 3.71
N VAL A 23 33.34 18.14 3.31
CA VAL A 23 33.52 16.70 3.45
C VAL A 23 33.75 16.38 4.94
N THR A 24 32.76 15.77 5.59
CA THR A 24 32.98 15.07 6.86
C THR A 24 32.80 13.58 6.62
N ALA A 25 33.93 12.88 6.58
CA ALA A 25 34.00 11.44 6.73
C ALA A 25 33.69 11.08 8.19
N GLY A 26 32.67 10.25 8.39
CA GLY A 26 32.28 9.71 9.70
C GLY A 26 32.00 8.24 9.57
N ALA A 27 32.76 7.45 10.33
CA ALA A 27 32.90 6.00 10.27
C ALA A 27 31.61 5.22 10.50
N GLY A 28 31.63 3.97 10.05
CA GLY A 28 30.51 3.06 10.00
C GLY A 28 29.88 2.70 11.33
N SER A 29 28.65 2.20 11.23
CA SER A 29 28.02 1.27 12.16
C SER A 29 26.86 0.59 11.43
N ALA A 30 27.09 -0.61 10.93
CA ALA A 30 26.08 -1.67 10.99
C ALA A 30 26.45 -2.57 12.19
N PRO A 31 25.57 -3.41 12.76
CA PRO A 31 24.19 -3.73 12.38
C PRO A 31 23.18 -3.74 13.58
N SER A 32 21.93 -4.09 13.28
CA SER A 32 20.97 -4.76 14.18
C SER A 32 20.30 -3.97 15.32
N THR A 33 19.00 -3.69 15.11
CA THR A 33 17.96 -3.94 16.13
C THR A 33 16.65 -4.18 15.36
N ALA A 34 16.36 -5.41 14.95
CA ALA A 34 15.53 -6.31 15.75
C ALA A 34 14.37 -5.56 16.42
N THR A 35 13.32 -5.24 15.66
CA THR A 35 11.99 -5.15 16.27
C THR A 35 11.43 -6.58 16.26
N PRO A 36 11.10 -7.14 17.43
CA PRO A 36 10.58 -8.49 17.53
C PRO A 36 9.27 -8.56 16.74
N ALA A 37 9.17 -9.56 15.86
CA ALA A 37 7.87 -10.07 15.47
C ALA A 37 7.09 -10.38 16.76
N PRO A 38 5.79 -10.07 16.86
CA PRO A 38 5.02 -10.53 17.99
C PRO A 38 5.00 -12.07 17.97
N GLU A 39 5.80 -12.66 18.85
CA GLU A 39 5.70 -14.06 19.25
C GLU A 39 4.42 -14.22 20.06
N GLY A 40 3.47 -14.97 19.50
CA GLY A 40 2.15 -15.25 20.08
C GLY A 40 1.66 -16.62 19.65
N ASP A 41 2.37 -17.64 20.13
CA ASP A 41 2.06 -19.06 20.07
C ASP A 41 0.65 -19.32 20.65
N GLY A 42 -0.30 -19.69 19.77
CA GLY A 42 -1.72 -19.91 20.09
C GLY A 42 -2.72 -19.50 19.01
N THR A 43 -2.33 -18.68 18.03
CA THR A 43 -3.23 -18.11 16.98
C THR A 43 -3.24 -18.87 15.64
N ASN A 44 -2.47 -19.95 15.50
CA ASN A 44 -2.25 -20.63 14.22
C ASN A 44 -3.53 -21.28 13.64
N SER A 45 -4.41 -21.79 14.51
CA SER A 45 -5.63 -22.48 14.05
C SER A 45 -6.67 -21.51 13.49
N GLN A 46 -6.89 -20.38 14.17
CA GLN A 46 -7.82 -19.35 13.69
C GLN A 46 -7.32 -18.72 12.39
N GLU A 47 -6.03 -18.34 12.33
CA GLU A 47 -5.43 -17.80 11.11
C GLU A 47 -5.62 -18.77 9.95
N LYS A 48 -5.34 -20.06 10.14
CA LYS A 48 -5.54 -21.09 9.11
C LYS A 48 -6.99 -21.19 8.64
N THR A 49 -7.97 -21.10 9.55
CA THR A 49 -9.39 -21.07 9.19
C THR A 49 -9.72 -19.85 8.33
N GLU A 50 -9.25 -18.66 8.71
CA GLU A 50 -9.48 -17.42 7.96
C GLU A 50 -8.77 -17.42 6.60
N LEU A 51 -7.55 -17.95 6.52
CA LEU A 51 -6.82 -18.17 5.27
C LEU A 51 -7.56 -19.17 4.35
N GLY A 52 -8.20 -20.19 4.93
CA GLY A 52 -9.06 -21.11 4.21
C GLY A 52 -10.27 -20.41 3.58
N LYS A 53 -10.92 -19.51 4.32
CA LYS A 53 -12.03 -18.68 3.81
C LYS A 53 -11.57 -17.75 2.69
N LEU A 54 -10.43 -17.07 2.86
CA LEU A 54 -9.82 -16.23 1.82
C LEU A 54 -9.56 -17.04 0.54
N THR A 55 -8.93 -18.21 0.69
CA THR A 55 -8.59 -19.09 -0.44
C THR A 55 -9.85 -19.56 -1.17
N ALA A 56 -10.90 -19.95 -0.43
CA ALA A 56 -12.17 -20.36 -1.04
C ALA A 56 -12.81 -19.21 -1.81
N PHE A 57 -12.88 -18.02 -1.21
CA PHE A 57 -13.45 -16.82 -1.83
C PHE A 57 -12.74 -16.44 -3.14
N VAL A 58 -11.40 -16.48 -3.15
CA VAL A 58 -10.60 -16.15 -4.34
C VAL A 58 -10.73 -17.22 -5.43
N LYS A 59 -10.82 -18.50 -5.05
CA LYS A 59 -10.98 -19.61 -6.00
C LYS A 59 -12.31 -19.62 -6.74
N GLU A 60 -13.35 -18.99 -6.21
CA GLU A 60 -14.63 -18.85 -6.91
C GLU A 60 -14.50 -18.04 -8.20
N ASP A 61 -13.62 -17.04 -8.22
CA ASP A 61 -13.37 -16.20 -9.41
C ASP A 61 -11.93 -15.67 -9.40
N PRO A 62 -10.93 -16.50 -9.78
CA PRO A 62 -9.52 -16.17 -9.63
C PRO A 62 -9.05 -15.10 -10.63
N GLN A 63 -9.79 -14.87 -11.71
CA GLN A 63 -9.44 -13.85 -12.71
C GLN A 63 -9.95 -12.44 -12.33
N ASN A 64 -10.70 -12.33 -11.24
CA ASN A 64 -11.18 -11.04 -10.75
C ASN A 64 -10.05 -10.21 -10.13
N THR A 65 -10.29 -8.90 -10.03
CA THR A 65 -9.47 -7.99 -9.24
C THR A 65 -10.00 -7.93 -7.82
N TYR A 66 -9.11 -8.18 -6.86
CA TYR A 66 -9.43 -8.16 -5.45
C TYR A 66 -8.86 -6.92 -4.78
N TYR A 67 -9.58 -6.33 -3.83
CA TYR A 67 -9.17 -5.15 -3.09
C TYR A 67 -9.07 -5.50 -1.61
N ILE A 68 -7.86 -5.49 -1.08
CA ILE A 68 -7.60 -5.71 0.35
C ILE A 68 -7.56 -4.37 1.05
N ASP A 69 -8.36 -4.22 2.11
CA ASP A 69 -8.34 -3.06 2.98
C ASP A 69 -8.28 -3.51 4.44
N GLY A 70 -7.48 -2.83 5.25
CA GLY A 70 -7.28 -3.18 6.65
C GLY A 70 -6.44 -2.14 7.37
N GLU A 71 -6.82 -1.85 8.61
CA GLU A 71 -6.08 -0.92 9.45
C GLU A 71 -4.71 -1.48 9.82
N ARG A 72 -3.70 -0.59 9.84
CA ARG A 72 -2.31 -0.97 10.12
C ARG A 72 -2.20 -1.54 11.53
N GLU A 73 -1.49 -2.66 11.68
CA GLU A 73 -1.29 -3.37 12.95
C GLU A 73 -2.58 -3.93 13.59
N VAL A 74 -3.71 -3.98 12.87
CA VAL A 74 -4.96 -4.59 13.35
C VAL A 74 -5.15 -5.97 12.73
N ALA A 75 -5.48 -6.96 13.56
CA ALA A 75 -5.76 -8.33 13.13
C ALA A 75 -7.18 -8.50 12.55
N ARG A 76 -7.62 -7.54 11.73
CA ARG A 76 -8.91 -7.54 11.05
C ARG A 76 -8.78 -6.77 9.74
N SER A 77 -9.18 -7.42 8.66
CA SER A 77 -9.15 -6.82 7.33
C SER A 77 -10.29 -7.35 6.48
N SER A 78 -10.48 -6.73 5.32
CA SER A 78 -11.49 -7.13 4.36
C SER A 78 -10.87 -7.32 2.98
N VAL A 79 -11.44 -8.25 2.21
CA VAL A 79 -11.12 -8.43 0.80
C VAL A 79 -12.42 -8.31 0.01
N CYS A 80 -12.40 -7.49 -1.04
CA CYS A 80 -13.57 -7.25 -1.88
C CYS A 80 -13.29 -7.60 -3.34
N ARG A 81 -14.32 -7.98 -4.09
CA ARG A 81 -14.29 -8.07 -5.55
C ARG A 81 -15.52 -7.40 -6.15
N ASN A 82 -15.41 -6.94 -7.39
CA ASN A 82 -16.56 -6.42 -8.13
C ASN A 82 -17.23 -7.55 -8.90
N THR A 83 -18.55 -7.65 -8.79
CA THR A 83 -19.39 -8.61 -9.51
C THR A 83 -20.45 -7.86 -10.30
N GLN A 84 -21.19 -8.56 -11.17
CA GLN A 84 -22.31 -7.96 -11.90
C GLN A 84 -23.42 -7.41 -10.97
N GLN A 85 -23.51 -7.92 -9.75
CA GLN A 85 -24.51 -7.53 -8.75
C GLN A 85 -24.00 -6.42 -7.81
N GLY A 86 -22.78 -5.92 -8.03
CA GLY A 86 -22.11 -4.94 -7.19
C GLY A 86 -20.86 -5.47 -6.49
N ARG A 87 -20.43 -4.76 -5.45
CA ARG A 87 -19.22 -5.09 -4.69
C ARG A 87 -19.53 -6.11 -3.59
N THR A 88 -18.83 -7.24 -3.60
CA THR A 88 -18.92 -8.28 -2.56
C THR A 88 -17.66 -8.23 -1.72
N CYS A 89 -17.79 -8.19 -0.39
CA CYS A 89 -16.67 -8.13 0.54
C CYS A 89 -16.74 -9.24 1.58
N LEU A 90 -15.58 -9.82 1.88
CA LEU A 90 -15.38 -10.80 2.95
C LEU A 90 -14.52 -10.15 4.04
N GLN A 91 -15.05 -10.09 5.27
CA GLN A 91 -14.28 -9.68 6.44
C GLN A 91 -13.63 -10.89 7.10
N LEU A 92 -12.37 -10.77 7.50
CA LEU A 92 -11.63 -11.84 8.15
C LEU A 92 -10.86 -11.31 9.35
N LEU A 93 -10.66 -12.17 10.34
CA LEU A 93 -9.93 -11.89 11.58
C LEU A 93 -8.43 -12.15 11.42
N ILE A 94 -7.86 -11.62 10.34
CA ILE A 94 -6.42 -11.63 10.02
C ILE A 94 -6.01 -10.25 9.50
N SER A 95 -4.74 -9.91 9.68
CA SER A 95 -4.19 -8.63 9.23
C SER A 95 -4.03 -8.58 7.70
N SER A 96 -3.99 -7.37 7.16
CA SER A 96 -3.86 -7.12 5.72
C SER A 96 -2.53 -7.65 5.20
N LYS A 97 -1.49 -7.64 6.05
CA LYS A 97 -0.19 -8.27 5.81
C LYS A 97 -0.31 -9.78 5.58
N VAL A 98 -1.05 -10.49 6.44
CA VAL A 98 -1.25 -11.95 6.31
C VAL A 98 -2.07 -12.26 5.06
N MET A 99 -3.11 -11.47 4.75
CA MET A 99 -3.87 -11.61 3.51
C MET A 99 -3.00 -11.42 2.27
N PHE A 100 -2.20 -10.36 2.25
CA PHE A 100 -1.27 -10.06 1.15
C PHE A 100 -0.32 -11.22 0.89
N GLN A 101 0.30 -11.77 1.93
CA GLN A 101 1.19 -12.94 1.81
C GLN A 101 0.46 -14.16 1.26
N GLN A 102 -0.79 -14.39 1.67
CA GLN A 102 -1.58 -15.50 1.15
C GLN A 102 -1.96 -15.32 -0.32
N MET A 103 -2.34 -14.10 -0.73
CA MET A 103 -2.62 -13.78 -2.13
C MET A 103 -1.39 -14.01 -3.01
N GLN A 104 -0.20 -13.62 -2.56
CA GLN A 104 1.05 -13.89 -3.26
C GLN A 104 1.33 -15.38 -3.44
N LYS A 105 1.04 -16.22 -2.44
CA LYS A 105 1.14 -17.70 -2.56
C LYS A 105 0.16 -18.28 -3.60
N MET A 106 -0.89 -17.55 -3.95
CA MET A 106 -1.87 -17.93 -4.97
C MET A 106 -1.58 -17.28 -6.34
N ASN A 107 -0.37 -16.78 -6.56
CA ASN A 107 0.08 -16.08 -7.77
C ASN A 107 -0.70 -14.77 -8.03
N PHE A 108 -1.03 -14.02 -6.98
CA PHE A 108 -1.53 -12.65 -7.13
C PHE A 108 -0.41 -11.64 -6.89
N TYR A 109 -0.31 -10.66 -7.78
CA TYR A 109 0.43 -9.43 -7.54
C TYR A 109 -0.50 -8.41 -6.93
N CYS A 110 -0.09 -7.82 -5.79
CA CYS A 110 -0.86 -6.81 -5.09
C CYS A 110 -0.04 -5.51 -4.97
N ALA A 111 -0.68 -4.38 -5.27
CA ALA A 111 -0.08 -3.05 -5.17
C ALA A 111 -1.08 -2.06 -4.58
N LEU A 112 -0.59 -0.99 -3.96
CA LEU A 112 -1.44 0.14 -3.62
C LEU A 112 -1.97 0.79 -4.90
N THR A 113 -3.19 1.28 -4.83
CA THR A 113 -3.75 2.11 -5.90
C THR A 113 -2.95 3.42 -6.03
N ASP A 114 -2.98 4.01 -7.23
CA ASP A 114 -2.34 5.30 -7.54
C ASP A 114 -3.12 6.50 -6.96
N GLU A 115 -4.32 6.26 -6.45
CA GLU A 115 -5.21 7.26 -5.88
C GLU A 115 -4.71 7.72 -4.49
N ILE A 116 -4.29 8.99 -4.41
CA ILE A 116 -3.82 9.60 -3.17
C ILE A 116 -4.97 9.62 -2.15
N GLY A 117 -4.75 8.99 -0.99
CA GLY A 117 -5.72 8.91 0.10
C GLY A 117 -6.44 7.57 0.20
N ARG A 118 -6.25 6.66 -0.76
CA ARG A 118 -6.70 5.27 -0.63
C ARG A 118 -5.60 4.38 -0.07
N THR A 119 -6.00 3.51 0.86
CA THR A 119 -5.11 2.55 1.53
C THR A 119 -5.35 1.12 1.07
N ASP A 120 -6.34 0.90 0.20
CA ASP A 120 -6.62 -0.43 -0.30
C ASP A 120 -5.59 -0.86 -1.35
N MET A 121 -5.23 -2.14 -1.26
CA MET A 121 -4.32 -2.82 -2.17
C MET A 121 -5.12 -3.55 -3.24
N GLU A 122 -4.85 -3.26 -4.50
CA GLU A 122 -5.39 -3.95 -5.66
C GLU A 122 -4.54 -5.19 -5.97
N CYS A 123 -5.17 -6.37 -5.99
CA CYS A 123 -4.57 -7.67 -6.23
C CYS A 123 -5.10 -8.29 -7.52
N LYS A 124 -4.19 -8.67 -8.43
CA LYS A 124 -4.50 -9.30 -9.72
C LYS A 124 -3.73 -10.60 -9.89
N TYR A 125 -4.39 -11.61 -10.47
CA TYR A 125 -3.72 -12.87 -10.81
C TYR A 125 -2.64 -12.62 -11.85
N VAL A 126 -1.46 -13.20 -11.63
CA VAL A 126 -0.33 -13.19 -12.55
C VAL A 126 -0.07 -14.64 -12.97
N PRO A 127 -0.23 -14.96 -14.27
CA PRO A 127 0.04 -16.29 -14.79
C PRO A 127 1.53 -16.66 -14.79
#